data_AF-A0A2P6G572-F1
#
_entry.id   AF-A0A2P6G572-F1
#
_cell.length_a   1.000
_cell.length_b   1.000
_cell.length_c   1.000
_cell.angle_alpha   90.00
_cell.angle_beta   90.00
_cell.angle_gamma   90.00
#
_symmetry.space_group_name_H-M   'P 1'
#
loop_
_entity.id
_entity.type
_entity.pdbx_description
1 polymer ?
#
loop_
_entity_poly.entity_id
_entity_poly.type
_entity_poly.pdbx_seq_one_letter_code
_entity_poly.pdbx_strand_id
1 'polypeptide(L)'
;MFELTRKQITLVKKYIRQIPSGNWSRDLLLGNLNLFIKHNNIPFKEIGIPLRIILTGSKNSPGIIDILMLLGDDASKSRISDYLARHNN
;
A
#
# COMPACT_ATOMS: atom_id res chain seq x y z
N MET A 1 4.84 17.48 6.33
CA MET A 1 4.79 16.29 5.45
C MET A 1 4.62 15.06 6.35
N PHE A 2 3.76 14.10 6.01
CA PHE A 2 3.63 12.90 6.86
C PHE A 2 4.87 12.02 6.67
N GLU A 3 5.64 11.82 7.72
CA GLU A 3 6.80 10.93 7.69
C GLU A 3 6.39 9.51 8.09
N LEU A 4 6.73 8.54 7.24
CA LEU A 4 6.52 7.13 7.52
C LEU A 4 7.73 6.59 8.31
N THR A 5 7.45 5.73 9.28
CA THR A 5 8.52 5.06 10.05
C THR A 5 9.26 4.05 9.17
N ARG A 6 10.50 3.70 9.54
CA ARG A 6 11.27 2.63 8.87
C ARG A 6 10.52 1.31 8.78
N LYS A 7 9.76 0.96 9.84
CA LYS A 7 8.90 -0.23 9.87
C LYS A 7 7.83 -0.16 8.77
N GLN A 8 7.13 0.97 8.66
CA GLN A 8 6.10 1.17 7.64
C GLN A 8 6.68 1.13 6.22
N ILE A 9 7.83 1.77 5.97
CA ILE A 9 8.54 1.69 4.69
C ILE A 9 8.89 0.23 4.35
N THR A 10 9.41 -0.51 5.32
CA THR A 10 9.75 -1.93 5.14
C THR A 10 8.52 -2.78 4.80
N LEU A 11 7.39 -2.52 5.47
CA LEU A 11 6.12 -3.22 5.18
C LEU A 11 5.61 -2.89 3.78
N VAL A 12 5.64 -1.63 3.35
CA VAL A 12 5.26 -1.26 1.98
C VAL A 12 6.18 -1.89 0.94
N LYS A 13 7.51 -1.91 1.17
CA LYS A 13 8.49 -2.62 0.32
C LYS A 13 8.19 -4.12 0.20
N LYS A 14 7.76 -4.76 1.29
CA LYS A 14 7.34 -6.17 1.25
C LYS A 14 6.05 -6.33 0.46
N TYR A 15 5.05 -5.50 0.74
CA TYR A 15 3.72 -5.58 0.13
C TYR A 15 3.75 -5.37 -1.38
N ILE A 16 4.48 -4.37 -1.88
CA ILE A 16 4.54 -4.05 -3.32
C ILE A 16 5.10 -5.20 -4.17
N ARG A 17 5.94 -6.08 -3.59
CA ARG A 17 6.49 -7.26 -4.29
C ARG A 17 5.49 -8.41 -4.45
N GLN A 18 4.38 -8.38 -3.72
CA GLN A 18 3.38 -9.47 -3.69
C GLN A 18 1.97 -9.00 -4.06
N ILE A 19 1.77 -7.69 -4.26
CA ILE A 19 0.50 -7.19 -4.76
C ILE A 19 0.30 -7.75 -6.19
N PRO A 20 -0.90 -8.26 -6.53
CA PRO A 20 -1.14 -8.86 -7.84
C PRO A 20 -0.89 -7.85 -8.98
N SER A 21 -0.57 -8.35 -10.17
CA SER A 21 -0.47 -7.55 -11.39
C SER A 21 -1.68 -7.76 -12.29
N GLY A 22 -1.99 -6.76 -13.11
CA GLY A 22 -3.07 -6.80 -14.09
C GLY A 22 -4.42 -6.36 -13.53
N ASN A 23 -5.49 -6.97 -14.05
CA ASN A 23 -6.85 -6.51 -13.76
C ASN A 23 -7.24 -6.81 -12.32
N TRP A 24 -7.43 -5.76 -11.51
CA TRP A 24 -7.77 -5.87 -10.11
C TRP A 24 -9.28 -5.96 -9.88
N SER A 25 -9.66 -6.81 -8.93
CA SER A 25 -10.98 -6.79 -8.31
C SER A 25 -10.86 -6.44 -6.82
N ARG A 26 -11.96 -5.95 -6.23
CA ARG A 26 -12.01 -5.58 -4.82
C ARG A 26 -11.69 -6.77 -3.92
N ASP A 27 -12.26 -7.94 -4.22
CA ASP A 27 -12.06 -9.16 -3.44
C ASP A 27 -10.62 -9.66 -3.53
N LEU A 28 -10.01 -9.59 -4.72
CA LEU A 28 -8.61 -9.96 -4.92
C LEU A 28 -7.68 -9.08 -4.07
N LEU A 29 -7.88 -7.76 -4.12
CA LEU A 29 -7.05 -6.81 -3.36
C LEU A 29 -7.26 -6.95 -1.85
N LEU A 30 -8.52 -7.08 -1.42
CA LEU A 30 -8.85 -7.25 -0.01
C LEU A 30 -8.29 -8.57 0.54
N GLY A 31 -8.44 -9.66 -0.21
CA GLY A 31 -7.87 -10.97 0.13
C GLY A 31 -6.34 -10.91 0.25
N ASN A 32 -5.67 -10.34 -0.75
CA ASN A 32 -4.21 -10.18 -0.74
C ASN A 32 -3.72 -9.34 0.46
N LEU A 33 -4.40 -8.22 0.77
CA LEU A 33 -4.07 -7.37 1.91
C LEU A 33 -4.30 -8.08 3.25
N ASN A 34 -5.40 -8.81 3.40
CA ASN A 34 -5.70 -9.57 4.62
C ASN A 34 -4.68 -10.70 4.84
N LEU A 35 -4.28 -11.39 3.77
CA LEU A 35 -3.22 -12.40 3.83
C LEU A 35 -1.88 -11.77 4.24
N PHE A 36 -1.51 -10.62 3.68
CA PHE A 36 -0.30 -9.89 4.06
C PHE A 36 -0.27 -9.54 5.54
N ILE A 37 -1.38 -8.98 6.04
CA ILE A 37 -1.57 -8.58 7.45
C ILE A 37 -1.41 -9.80 8.37
N LYS A 38 -2.10 -10.91 8.05
CA LYS A 38 -2.03 -12.16 8.82
C LYS A 38 -0.62 -12.75 8.81
N HIS A 39 0.01 -12.87 7.65
CA HIS A 39 1.34 -13.46 7.50
C HIS A 39 2.42 -12.68 8.26
N ASN A 40 2.31 -11.35 8.32
CA ASN A 40 3.29 -10.50 9.02
C ASN A 40 2.91 -10.20 10.48
N ASN A 41 1.77 -10.72 10.98
CA ASN A 41 1.24 -10.47 12.32
C ASN A 41 1.22 -8.97 12.69
N ILE A 42 0.66 -8.14 11.80
CA ILE A 42 0.55 -6.70 12.01
C ILE A 42 -0.91 -6.26 12.07
N PRO A 43 -1.24 -5.14 12.75
CA PRO A 43 -2.56 -4.52 12.61
C PRO A 43 -2.71 -3.83 11.24
N PHE A 44 -3.94 -3.74 10.74
CA PHE A 44 -4.25 -3.11 9.44
C PHE A 44 -3.63 -1.70 9.27
N LYS A 45 -3.67 -0.88 10.34
CA LYS A 45 -3.15 0.50 10.31
C LYS A 45 -1.66 0.61 9.96
N GLU A 46 -0.87 -0.44 10.20
CA GLU A 46 0.58 -0.48 9.91
C GLU A 46 0.88 -0.58 8.40
N ILE A 47 -0.09 -0.93 7.58
CA ILE A 47 0.04 -0.95 6.11
C ILE A 47 -0.97 -0.02 5.44
N GLY A 48 -2.21 0.06 5.93
CA GLY A 48 -3.27 0.86 5.34
C GLY A 48 -3.00 2.37 5.39
N ILE A 49 -2.51 2.90 6.52
CA ILE A 49 -2.17 4.34 6.64
C ILE A 49 -0.97 4.69 5.74
N PRO A 50 0.14 3.93 5.74
CA PRO A 50 1.24 4.14 4.81
C PRO A 50 0.81 4.17 3.35
N LEU A 51 0.04 3.19 2.89
CA LEU A 51 -0.43 3.16 1.50
C LEU A 51 -1.31 4.35 1.17
N ARG A 52 -2.19 4.78 2.08
CA ARG A 52 -3.02 5.99 1.90
C ARG A 52 -2.16 7.24 1.72
N ILE A 53 -1.17 7.44 2.58
CA ILE A 53 -0.26 8.59 2.50
C ILE A 53 0.51 8.56 1.18
N ILE A 54 1.04 7.40 0.78
CA ILE A 54 1.83 7.25 -0.45
C ILE A 54 0.98 7.54 -1.69
N LEU A 55 -0.24 6.99 -1.74
CA LEU A 55 -1.09 7.07 -2.93
C LEU A 55 -1.83 8.40 -3.06
N THR A 56 -2.12 9.09 -1.95
CA THR A 56 -3.00 10.28 -1.94
C THR A 56 -2.39 11.52 -1.28
N GLY A 57 -1.22 11.41 -0.63
CA GLY A 57 -0.63 12.48 0.18
C GLY A 57 -1.34 12.73 1.52
N SER A 58 -2.39 11.98 1.84
CA SER A 58 -3.24 12.19 3.02
C SER A 58 -3.53 10.88 3.77
N LYS A 59 -3.62 10.98 5.11
CA LYS A 59 -4.15 9.91 5.97
C LYS A 59 -5.69 9.84 5.96
N ASN A 60 -6.35 10.96 5.67
CA ASN A 60 -7.79 11.12 5.63
C ASN A 60 -8.26 10.90 4.19
N SER A 61 -8.30 9.64 3.79
CA SER A 61 -8.71 9.22 2.45
C SER A 61 -9.67 8.03 2.55
N PRO A 62 -10.40 7.69 1.46
CA PRO A 62 -11.31 6.54 1.41
C PRO A 62 -10.62 5.20 1.78
N GLY A 63 -11.37 4.11 1.77
CA GLY A 63 -10.81 2.76 1.96
C GLY A 63 -9.57 2.54 1.08
N ILE A 64 -8.52 1.89 1.59
CA ILE A 64 -7.33 1.65 0.77
C ILE A 64 -7.66 0.86 -0.50
N ILE A 65 -8.63 -0.07 -0.41
CA ILE A 65 -9.13 -0.83 -1.56
C ILE A 65 -9.80 0.10 -2.58
N ASP A 66 -10.56 1.11 -2.15
CA ASP A 66 -11.17 2.10 -3.06
C ASP A 66 -10.11 2.87 -3.84
N ILE A 67 -9.06 3.31 -3.14
CA ILE A 67 -7.96 4.08 -3.74
C ILE A 67 -7.22 3.22 -4.77
N LEU A 68 -6.90 1.97 -4.42
CA LEU A 68 -6.23 1.03 -5.33
C LEU A 68 -7.11 0.73 -6.57
N MET A 69 -8.40 0.51 -6.39
CA MET A 69 -9.34 0.30 -7.50
C MET A 69 -9.45 1.52 -8.41
N LEU A 70 -9.48 2.73 -7.84
CA LEU A 70 -9.59 3.98 -8.59
C LEU A 70 -8.33 4.25 -9.42
N LEU A 71 -7.16 4.00 -8.85
CA LEU A 71 -5.88 4.23 -9.52
C LEU A 71 -5.52 3.13 -10.51
N GLY A 72 -5.94 1.89 -10.24
CA GLY A 72 -5.52 0.72 -10.98
C GLY A 72 -4.07 0.31 -10.68
N ASP A 73 -3.64 -0.78 -11.32
CA ASP A 73 -2.37 -1.43 -11.07
C ASP A 73 -1.16 -0.52 -11.32
N ASP A 74 -1.02 -0.04 -12.55
CA ASP A 74 0.16 0.70 -13.01
C ASP A 74 0.38 1.97 -12.20
N ALA A 75 -0.66 2.80 -12.03
CA ALA A 75 -0.55 4.07 -11.31
C ALA A 75 -0.27 3.86 -9.82
N SER A 76 -0.88 2.83 -9.21
CA SER A 76 -0.62 2.51 -7.80
C SER A 76 0.82 2.05 -7.59
N LYS A 77 1.30 1.12 -8.44
CA LYS A 77 2.66 0.59 -8.33
C LYS A 77 3.72 1.64 -8.63
N SER A 78 3.51 2.49 -9.64
CA SER A 78 4.40 3.60 -9.97
C SER A 78 4.55 4.54 -8.77
N ARG A 79 3.42 5.04 -8.21
CA ARG A 79 3.46 5.95 -7.06
C ARG A 79 4.16 5.36 -5.84
N ILE A 80 3.90 4.07 -5.55
CA ILE A 80 4.55 3.37 -4.45
C ILE A 80 6.05 3.26 -4.71
N SER A 81 6.45 2.86 -5.92
CA SER A 81 7.87 2.73 -6.29
C SER A 81 8.61 4.06 -6.23
N ASP A 82 8.02 5.14 -6.76
CA ASP A 82 8.57 6.49 -6.72
C ASP A 82 8.73 7.02 -5.30
N TYR A 83 7.77 6.72 -4.42
CA TYR A 83 7.88 7.08 -3.02
C TYR A 83 9.02 6.29 -2.34
N LEU A 84 9.09 4.97 -2.55
CA LEU A 84 10.11 4.12 -1.95
C LEU A 84 11.52 4.48 -2.42
N ALA A 85 11.70 4.84 -3.70
CA ALA A 85 12.99 5.26 -4.26
C ALA A 85 13.56 6.50 -3.55
N ARG A 86 12.68 7.43 -3.16
CA ARG A 86 13.04 8.64 -2.40
C ARG A 86 13.34 8.40 -0.92
N HIS A 87 13.04 7.20 -0.40
CA HIS A 87 13.14 6.86 1.02
C HIS A 87 13.99 5.58 1.24
N ASN A 88 15.04 5.41 0.43
CA ASN A 88 15.96 4.28 0.48
C ASN A 88 17.10 4.44 1.51
N ASN A 89 16.80 4.98 2.70
CA ASN A 89 17.74 5.14 3.81
C ASN A 89 17.41 4.24 5.02
#